data_AF-A0A6S6ZGT1-F1
#
_entry.id   AF-A0A6S6ZGT1-F1
#
_cell.length_a   1.000
_cell.length_b   1.000
_cell.length_c   1.000
_cell.angle_alpha   90.00
_cell.angle_beta   90.00
_cell.angle_gamma   90.00
#
_symmetry.space_group_name_H-M   'P 1'
#
loop_
_entity.id
_entity.type
_entity.pdbx_description
1 polymer ?
#
loop_
_entity_poly.entity_id
_entity_poly.type
_entity_poly.pdbx_seq_one_letter_code
_entity_poly.pdbx_strand_id
1 'polypeptide(L)'
;MTEEIKLIESLSIEQLQELLQSMGYRVTVSEREGARQLLSATQGIGFSVRPGNPGQAPSEFIDYTLSCPLHVQGDIPTGLVESWNIRKRFGRLAQQASFLVLEKDVIVAGGVSPKYLRATTELWDRLMQELVLFLKDYVSNNAVAAAPSQPGDAAPAAPGVQPTEGEAAPLQEPSGGKEKDKAGKDKAGADKETAQ
;
A
#
# COMPACT_ATOMS: atom_id res chain seq x y z
N MET A 1 -44.15 8.88 -18.51
CA MET A 1 -43.13 9.91 -18.80
C MET A 1 -41.78 9.25 -18.64
N THR A 2 -41.12 8.92 -19.75
CA THR A 2 -39.71 8.50 -19.75
C THR A 2 -38.89 9.76 -19.61
N GLU A 3 -38.28 9.99 -18.45
CA GLU A 3 -37.26 11.04 -18.33
C GLU A 3 -36.08 10.65 -19.23
N GLU A 4 -35.72 11.55 -20.15
CA GLU A 4 -34.55 11.40 -20.99
C GLU A 4 -33.30 11.49 -20.10
N ILE A 5 -32.57 10.39 -19.99
CA ILE A 5 -31.35 10.34 -19.18
C ILE A 5 -30.25 11.05 -19.97
N LYS A 6 -29.93 12.28 -19.57
CA LYS A 6 -28.77 12.99 -20.10
C LYS A 6 -27.49 12.26 -19.67
N LEU A 7 -26.79 11.70 -20.64
CA LEU A 7 -25.49 11.06 -20.43
C LEU A 7 -24.37 12.11 -20.38
N ILE A 8 -23.35 11.81 -19.59
CA ILE A 8 -22.14 12.62 -19.39
C ILE A 8 -21.00 11.86 -20.08
N GLU A 9 -20.42 12.45 -21.10
CA GLU A 9 -19.31 11.86 -21.87
C GLU A 9 -17.96 12.49 -21.52
N SER A 10 -17.98 13.70 -20.98
CA SER A 10 -16.84 14.48 -20.53
C SER A 10 -17.25 15.39 -19.35
N LEU A 11 -16.27 15.87 -18.60
CA LEU A 11 -16.44 16.74 -17.44
C LEU A 11 -15.41 17.86 -17.45
N SER A 12 -15.80 19.01 -16.91
CA SER A 12 -14.89 20.10 -16.50
C SER A 12 -14.65 20.07 -14.99
N ILE A 13 -13.63 20.81 -14.53
CA ILE A 13 -13.34 20.99 -13.10
C ILE A 13 -14.55 21.59 -12.38
N GLU A 14 -15.22 22.54 -13.01
CA GLU A 14 -16.38 23.25 -12.48
C GLU A 14 -17.58 22.31 -12.30
N GLN A 15 -17.88 21.48 -13.31
CA GLN A 15 -18.95 20.47 -13.21
C GLN A 15 -18.66 19.44 -12.11
N LEU A 16 -17.40 18.99 -11.98
CA LEU A 16 -17.02 18.05 -10.95
C LEU A 16 -17.08 18.68 -9.54
N GLN A 17 -16.71 19.95 -9.42
CA GLN A 17 -16.86 20.72 -8.20
C GLN A 17 -18.33 20.83 -7.79
N GLU A 18 -19.22 21.23 -8.70
CA GLU A 18 -20.66 21.33 -8.45
C GLU A 18 -21.26 19.98 -8.05
N LEU A 19 -20.86 18.90 -8.72
CA LEU A 19 -21.27 17.55 -8.38
C LEU A 19 -20.89 17.19 -6.93
N LEU A 20 -19.62 17.36 -6.56
CA LEU A 20 -19.13 17.07 -5.21
C LEU A 20 -19.82 17.95 -4.15
N GLN A 21 -19.98 19.25 -4.42
CA GLN A 21 -20.69 20.17 -3.52
C GLN A 21 -22.17 19.77 -3.34
N SER A 22 -22.83 19.29 -4.41
CA SER A 22 -24.20 18.78 -4.33
C SER A 22 -24.34 17.52 -3.46
N MET A 23 -23.25 16.81 -3.22
CA MET A 23 -23.17 15.65 -2.32
C MET A 23 -22.74 16.04 -0.90
N GLY A 24 -22.54 17.33 -0.62
CA GLY A 24 -22.19 17.84 0.70
C GLY A 24 -20.68 17.95 0.97
N TYR A 25 -19.82 17.70 -0.02
CA TYR A 25 -18.39 17.91 0.14
C TYR A 25 -18.04 19.40 0.19
N ARG A 26 -17.06 19.73 1.03
CA ARG A 26 -16.36 21.00 0.95
C ARG A 26 -15.26 20.86 -0.09
N VAL A 27 -15.26 21.73 -1.09
CA VAL A 27 -14.35 21.63 -2.23
C VAL A 27 -13.61 22.95 -2.40
N THR A 28 -12.29 22.86 -2.58
CA THR A 28 -11.41 23.98 -2.91
C THR A 28 -10.69 23.68 -4.21
N VAL A 29 -10.67 24.63 -5.13
CA VAL A 29 -9.84 24.50 -6.35
C VAL A 29 -8.40 24.84 -5.99
N SER A 30 -7.47 24.01 -6.41
CA SER A 30 -6.03 24.22 -6.26
C SER A 30 -5.34 24.00 -7.59
N GLU A 31 -4.23 24.69 -7.80
CA GLU A 31 -3.33 24.43 -8.92
C GLU A 31 -2.04 23.82 -8.37
N ARG A 32 -1.60 22.69 -8.93
CA ARG A 32 -0.35 22.02 -8.55
C ARG A 32 0.35 21.56 -9.81
N GLU A 33 1.64 21.90 -9.93
CA GLU A 33 2.45 21.50 -11.09
C GLU A 33 1.82 21.95 -12.44
N GLY A 34 1.12 23.09 -12.43
CA GLY A 34 0.42 23.62 -13.61
C GLY A 34 -0.90 22.93 -13.96
N ALA A 35 -1.36 21.99 -13.13
CA ALA A 35 -2.64 21.30 -13.30
C ALA A 35 -3.66 21.75 -12.23
N ARG A 36 -4.87 22.12 -12.68
CA ARG A 36 -6.00 22.38 -11.79
C ARG A 36 -6.54 21.07 -11.23
N GLN A 37 -6.74 21.02 -9.92
CA GLN A 37 -7.32 19.89 -9.19
C GLN A 37 -8.28 20.40 -8.12
N LEU A 38 -9.13 19.50 -7.64
CA LEU A 38 -10.00 19.77 -6.50
C LEU A 38 -9.40 19.16 -5.25
N LEU A 39 -9.49 19.88 -4.13
CA LEU A 39 -9.16 19.39 -2.80
C LEU A 39 -10.44 19.28 -1.99
N SER A 40 -10.59 18.16 -1.30
CA SER A 40 -11.75 17.88 -0.44
C SER A 40 -11.32 17.00 0.73
N ALA A 41 -12.24 16.77 1.67
CA ALA A 41 -12.00 15.85 2.76
C ALA A 41 -13.28 15.07 3.08
N THR A 42 -13.10 13.80 3.46
CA THR A 42 -14.16 12.94 4.00
C THR A 42 -13.67 12.35 5.31
N GLN A 43 -14.51 12.36 6.35
CA GLN A 43 -14.19 11.74 7.65
C GLN A 43 -12.88 12.26 8.29
N GLY A 44 -12.51 13.51 8.01
CA GLY A 44 -11.26 14.12 8.49
C GLY A 44 -10.02 13.77 7.67
N ILE A 45 -10.15 13.03 6.57
CA ILE A 45 -9.03 12.65 5.69
C ILE A 45 -9.13 13.43 4.39
N GLY A 46 -8.06 14.17 4.07
CA GLY A 46 -7.96 14.96 2.84
C GLY A 46 -7.72 14.08 1.61
N PHE A 47 -8.36 14.43 0.50
CA PHE A 47 -8.12 13.83 -0.80
C PHE A 47 -8.14 14.89 -1.91
N SER A 48 -7.51 14.55 -3.02
CA SER A 48 -7.50 15.35 -4.24
C SER A 48 -8.31 14.66 -5.33
N VAL A 49 -8.89 15.46 -6.23
CA VAL A 49 -9.54 15.00 -7.45
C VAL A 49 -8.80 15.63 -8.62
N ARG A 50 -8.10 14.79 -9.38
CA ARG A 50 -7.24 15.23 -10.48
C ARG A 50 -7.89 14.87 -11.82
N PRO A 51 -8.04 15.82 -12.75
CA PRO A 51 -8.35 15.51 -14.14
C PRO A 51 -7.33 14.52 -14.69
N GLY A 52 -7.81 13.55 -15.47
CA GLY A 52 -6.94 12.67 -16.23
C GLY A 52 -6.94 13.04 -17.70
N ASN A 53 -7.41 12.15 -18.57
CA ASN A 53 -7.27 12.33 -20.01
C ASN A 53 -8.18 13.45 -20.55
N PRO A 54 -7.68 14.28 -21.50
CA PRO A 54 -8.45 15.39 -22.06
C PRO A 54 -9.66 14.90 -22.88
N GLY A 55 -10.73 15.70 -22.85
CA GLY A 55 -11.93 15.50 -23.66
C GLY A 55 -11.86 16.22 -25.01
N GLN A 56 -13.00 16.25 -25.71
CA GLN A 56 -13.11 16.87 -27.03
C GLN A 56 -13.09 18.40 -26.95
N ALA A 57 -13.66 18.97 -25.89
CA ALA A 57 -13.64 20.42 -25.68
C ALA A 57 -12.45 20.86 -24.80
N PRO A 58 -11.98 22.11 -24.94
CA PRO A 58 -10.95 22.66 -24.07
C PRO A 58 -11.38 22.60 -22.60
N SER A 59 -10.44 22.23 -21.72
CA SER A 59 -10.66 22.12 -20.28
C SER A 59 -11.65 21.05 -19.83
N GLU A 60 -12.08 20.17 -20.75
CA GLU A 60 -12.80 18.95 -20.41
C GLU A 60 -11.87 17.75 -20.31
N PHE A 61 -12.30 16.73 -19.57
CA PHE A 61 -11.64 15.45 -19.40
C PHE A 61 -12.64 14.30 -19.43
N ILE A 62 -12.18 13.12 -19.84
CA ILE A 62 -13.00 11.90 -19.97
C ILE A 62 -12.80 10.92 -18.81
N ASP A 63 -11.87 11.23 -17.90
CA ASP A 63 -11.67 10.52 -16.65
C ASP A 63 -10.99 11.42 -15.60
N TYR A 64 -11.08 11.01 -14.35
CA TYR A 64 -10.42 11.66 -13.23
C TYR A 64 -10.02 10.65 -12.16
N THR A 65 -9.03 11.01 -11.35
CA THR A 65 -8.53 10.18 -10.25
C THR A 65 -8.84 10.84 -8.91
N LEU A 66 -9.49 10.09 -8.02
CA LEU A 66 -9.59 10.39 -6.59
C LEU A 66 -8.33 9.86 -5.91
N SER A 67 -7.59 10.70 -5.19
CA SER A 67 -6.28 10.35 -4.64
C SER A 67 -6.13 10.86 -3.21
N CYS A 68 -5.87 9.96 -2.29
CA CYS A 68 -5.67 10.21 -0.86
C CYS A 68 -4.24 9.83 -0.47
N PRO A 69 -3.31 10.81 -0.38
CA PRO A 69 -2.00 10.58 0.21
C PRO A 69 -2.08 10.59 1.74
N LEU A 70 -1.61 9.52 2.37
CA LEU A 70 -1.46 9.38 3.82
C LEU A 70 0.03 9.37 4.15
N HIS A 71 0.46 10.28 5.01
CA HIS A 71 1.83 10.27 5.50
C HIS A 71 2.01 9.19 6.56
N VAL A 72 3.00 8.33 6.39
CA VAL A 72 3.34 7.27 7.35
C VAL A 72 4.49 7.71 8.23
N GLN A 73 4.35 7.47 9.53
CA GLN A 73 5.44 7.63 10.48
C GLN A 73 6.06 6.26 10.76
N GLY A 74 7.36 6.12 10.54
CA GLY A 74 8.07 4.85 10.67
C GLY A 74 8.02 4.01 9.40
N ASP A 75 8.33 2.72 9.54
CA ASP A 75 8.46 1.80 8.42
C ASP A 75 7.10 1.21 8.01
N ILE A 76 6.90 1.08 6.70
CA ILE A 76 5.73 0.43 6.12
C ILE A 76 5.97 -1.07 6.11
N PRO A 77 5.12 -1.90 6.74
CA PRO A 77 5.26 -3.34 6.73
C PRO A 77 5.28 -3.92 5.31
N THR A 78 6.22 -4.83 5.05
CA THR A 78 6.30 -5.56 3.78
C THR A 78 4.99 -6.32 3.51
N GLY A 79 4.49 -6.26 2.28
CA GLY A 79 3.27 -6.98 1.89
C GLY A 79 1.96 -6.24 2.16
N LEU A 80 1.99 -5.07 2.82
CA LEU A 80 0.79 -4.30 3.15
C LEU A 80 0.05 -3.82 1.89
N VAL A 81 0.80 -3.29 0.92
CA VAL A 81 0.24 -2.75 -0.33
C VAL A 81 -0.32 -3.88 -1.21
N GLU A 82 0.41 -4.99 -1.33
CA GLU A 82 0.03 -6.17 -2.07
C GLU A 82 -1.25 -6.80 -1.51
N SER A 83 -1.32 -6.92 -0.18
CA SER A 83 -2.49 -7.48 0.51
C SER A 83 -3.76 -6.65 0.28
N TRP A 84 -3.63 -5.33 0.23
CA TRP A 84 -4.74 -4.45 -0.14
C TRP A 84 -5.17 -4.66 -1.59
N ASN A 85 -4.21 -4.59 -2.52
CA ASN A 85 -4.48 -4.65 -3.96
C ASN A 85 -5.05 -6.00 -4.43
N ILE A 86 -4.71 -7.10 -3.76
CA ILE A 86 -5.31 -8.42 -4.04
C ILE A 86 -6.79 -8.45 -3.61
N ARG A 87 -7.14 -7.77 -2.51
CA ARG A 87 -8.50 -7.77 -1.95
C ARG A 87 -9.43 -6.79 -2.64
N LYS A 88 -8.90 -5.67 -3.15
CA LYS A 88 -9.71 -4.56 -3.65
C LYS A 88 -9.67 -4.47 -5.16
N ARG A 89 -10.86 -4.33 -5.75
CA ARG A 89 -11.01 -4.21 -7.22
C ARG A 89 -11.07 -2.76 -7.70
N PHE A 90 -11.45 -1.83 -6.83
CA PHE A 90 -11.82 -0.46 -7.20
C PHE A 90 -10.96 0.63 -6.55
N GLY A 91 -9.96 0.24 -5.74
CA GLY A 91 -9.03 1.19 -5.13
C GLY A 91 -7.64 0.58 -5.10
N ARG A 92 -6.67 1.28 -5.67
CA ARG A 92 -5.27 0.86 -5.71
C ARG A 92 -4.50 1.59 -4.64
N LEU A 93 -3.75 0.85 -3.83
CA LEU A 93 -2.81 1.42 -2.87
C LEU A 93 -1.40 1.35 -3.47
N ALA A 94 -0.63 2.41 -3.30
CA ALA A 94 0.77 2.47 -3.68
C ALA A 94 1.59 3.12 -2.58
N GLN A 95 2.84 2.69 -2.42
CA GLN A 95 3.81 3.35 -1.54
C GLN A 95 4.68 4.30 -2.38
N GLN A 96 4.77 5.55 -1.96
CA GLN A 96 5.62 6.58 -2.57
C GLN A 96 6.47 7.22 -1.46
N ALA A 97 7.72 6.78 -1.33
CA ALA A 97 8.59 7.15 -0.21
C ALA A 97 7.88 6.90 1.15
N SER A 98 7.62 7.96 1.93
CA SER A 98 6.93 7.91 3.23
C SER A 98 5.41 8.10 3.13
N PHE A 99 4.84 8.02 1.93
CA PHE A 99 3.39 8.14 1.70
C PHE A 99 2.79 6.81 1.26
N LEU A 100 1.60 6.50 1.79
CA LEU A 100 0.68 5.55 1.22
C LEU A 100 -0.38 6.33 0.45
N VAL A 101 -0.49 6.08 -0.85
CA VAL A 101 -1.44 6.78 -1.72
C VAL A 101 -2.51 5.80 -2.15
N LEU A 102 -3.75 6.05 -1.71
CA LEU A 102 -4.92 5.35 -2.21
C LEU A 102 -5.48 6.11 -3.40
N GLU A 103 -5.64 5.42 -4.52
CA GLU A 103 -6.19 5.99 -5.74
C GLU A 103 -7.37 5.20 -6.27
N LYS A 104 -8.32 5.93 -6.85
CA LYS A 104 -9.45 5.37 -7.57
C LYS A 104 -9.72 6.19 -8.82
N ASP A 105 -9.58 5.55 -9.96
CA ASP A 105 -9.88 6.13 -11.26
C ASP A 105 -11.37 6.02 -11.59
N VAL A 106 -11.87 7.03 -12.28
CA VAL A 106 -13.27 7.11 -12.73
C VAL A 106 -13.27 7.52 -14.18
N ILE A 107 -13.84 6.68 -15.04
CA ILE A 107 -14.03 6.98 -16.45
C ILE A 107 -15.47 7.45 -16.71
N VAL A 108 -15.61 8.48 -17.53
CA VAL A 108 -16.91 8.97 -18.04
C VAL A 108 -17.05 8.81 -19.55
N ALA A 109 -15.95 8.49 -20.24
CA ALA A 109 -15.93 8.16 -21.65
C ALA A 109 -17.02 7.11 -21.99
N GLY A 110 -17.77 7.35 -23.05
CA GLY A 110 -18.85 6.44 -23.51
C GLY A 110 -20.22 6.69 -22.89
N GLY A 111 -20.36 7.73 -22.07
CA GLY A 111 -21.66 8.21 -21.59
C GLY A 111 -22.10 7.53 -20.30
N VAL A 112 -21.97 8.25 -19.19
CA VAL A 112 -22.43 7.80 -17.87
C VAL A 112 -23.58 8.67 -17.35
N SER A 113 -24.45 8.09 -16.52
CA SER A 113 -25.50 8.88 -15.87
C SER A 113 -24.95 9.71 -14.71
N PRO A 114 -25.59 10.82 -14.31
CA PRO A 114 -25.25 11.52 -13.07
C PRO A 114 -25.30 10.62 -11.82
N LYS A 115 -26.21 9.63 -11.81
CA LYS A 115 -26.31 8.63 -10.73
C LYS A 115 -25.05 7.76 -10.62
N TYR A 116 -24.42 7.42 -11.75
CA TYR A 116 -23.15 6.69 -11.76
C TYR A 116 -22.04 7.48 -11.03
N LEU A 117 -21.95 8.79 -11.28
CA LEU A 117 -20.94 9.62 -10.63
C LEU A 117 -21.17 9.73 -9.11
N ARG A 118 -22.43 9.87 -8.68
CA ARG A 118 -22.76 9.82 -7.24
C ARG A 118 -22.38 8.49 -6.60
N ALA A 119 -22.78 7.37 -7.21
CA ALA A 119 -22.45 6.03 -6.72
C ALA A 119 -20.94 5.79 -6.67
N THR A 120 -20.20 6.33 -7.64
CA THR A 120 -18.75 6.29 -7.71
C THR A 120 -18.09 7.07 -6.57
N THR A 121 -18.63 8.22 -6.18
CA THR A 121 -18.16 8.99 -5.04
C THR A 121 -18.53 8.34 -3.71
N GLU A 122 -19.73 7.75 -3.58
CA GLU A 122 -20.09 6.95 -2.40
C GLU A 122 -19.17 5.73 -2.23
N LEU A 123 -18.79 5.08 -3.33
CA LEU A 123 -17.82 3.98 -3.30
C LEU A 123 -16.45 4.45 -2.82
N TRP A 124 -16.06 5.68 -3.13
CA TRP A 124 -14.83 6.27 -2.62
C TRP A 124 -14.86 6.43 -1.10
N ASP A 125 -15.96 6.95 -0.53
CA ASP A 125 -16.11 7.06 0.93
C ASP A 125 -16.02 5.69 1.63
N ARG A 126 -16.63 4.65 1.03
CA ARG A 126 -16.54 3.28 1.55
C ARG A 126 -15.11 2.73 1.49
N LEU A 127 -14.40 2.94 0.37
CA LEU A 127 -13.00 2.52 0.25
C LEU A 127 -12.09 3.21 1.26
N MET A 128 -12.32 4.49 1.54
CA MET A 128 -11.60 5.24 2.57
C MET A 128 -11.83 4.65 3.97
N GLN A 129 -13.09 4.36 4.33
CA GLN A 129 -13.41 3.68 5.60
C GLN A 129 -12.73 2.32 5.70
N GLU A 130 -12.81 1.52 4.64
CA GLU A 130 -12.18 0.21 4.58
C GLU A 130 -10.66 0.30 4.69
N LEU A 131 -10.03 1.32 4.12
CA LEU A 131 -8.59 1.55 4.24
C LEU A 131 -8.21 1.83 5.69
N VAL A 132 -8.92 2.73 6.37
CA VAL A 132 -8.63 3.05 7.78
C VAL A 132 -8.77 1.81 8.67
N LEU A 133 -9.83 1.02 8.47
CA LEU A 133 -10.04 -0.23 9.20
C LEU A 133 -8.93 -1.25 8.90
N PHE A 134 -8.56 -1.39 7.64
CA PHE A 134 -7.46 -2.26 7.21
C PHE A 134 -6.13 -1.87 7.85
N LEU A 135 -5.77 -0.58 7.82
CA LEU A 135 -4.53 -0.09 8.43
C LEU A 135 -4.53 -0.31 9.95
N LYS A 136 -5.66 -0.06 10.62
CA LYS A 136 -5.81 -0.31 12.07
C LYS A 136 -5.60 -1.79 12.43
N ASP A 137 -6.20 -2.69 11.66
CA ASP A 137 -6.02 -4.14 11.83
C ASP A 137 -4.55 -4.55 11.61
N TYR A 138 -3.92 -4.04 10.55
CA TYR A 138 -2.50 -4.31 10.26
C TYR A 138 -1.57 -3.81 11.35
N VAL A 139 -1.80 -2.62 11.90
CA VAL A 139 -1.01 -2.09 13.03
C VAL A 139 -1.21 -2.95 14.28
N SER A 140 -2.45 -3.34 14.57
CA SER A 140 -2.76 -4.16 15.75
C SER A 140 -2.12 -5.54 15.67
N ASN A 141 -2.19 -6.20 14.50
CA ASN A 141 -1.66 -7.54 14.30
C ASN A 141 -0.12 -7.57 14.25
N ASN A 142 0.53 -6.55 13.69
CA ASN A 142 2.00 -6.43 13.72
C ASN A 142 2.53 -6.03 15.10
N ALA A 143 1.80 -5.25 15.89
CA ALA A 143 2.18 -4.94 17.27
C ALA A 143 2.18 -6.18 18.18
N VAL A 144 1.25 -7.12 17.95
CA VAL A 144 1.20 -8.39 18.69
C VAL A 144 2.35 -9.33 18.30
N ALA A 145 2.77 -9.33 17.02
CA ALA A 145 3.92 -10.12 16.55
C ALA A 145 5.28 -9.58 17.04
N ALA A 146 5.36 -8.29 17.39
CA ALA A 146 6.55 -7.64 17.93
C ALA A 146 6.61 -7.65 19.47
N ALA A 147 5.60 -8.18 20.16
CA ALA A 147 5.65 -8.35 21.60
C ALA A 147 6.75 -9.36 21.96
N PRO A 148 7.72 -9.02 22.81
CA PRO A 148 8.75 -9.97 23.21
C PRO A 148 8.06 -11.17 23.87
N SER A 149 8.33 -12.37 23.36
CA SER A 149 8.07 -13.61 24.06
C SER A 149 8.67 -13.48 25.46
N GLN A 150 7.83 -13.28 26.48
CA GLN A 150 8.29 -13.38 27.85
C GLN A 150 8.90 -14.77 28.01
N PRO A 151 10.15 -14.90 28.50
CA PRO A 151 10.68 -16.19 28.89
C PRO A 151 9.80 -16.73 30.01
N GLY A 152 8.88 -17.61 29.64
CA GLY A 152 8.08 -18.37 30.59
C GLY A 152 8.99 -19.31 31.37
N ASP A 153 9.18 -18.96 32.63
CA ASP A 153 9.42 -19.84 33.77
C ASP A 153 10.58 -20.84 33.65
N ALA A 154 11.77 -20.38 34.05
CA ALA A 154 12.81 -21.27 34.52
C ALA A 154 12.30 -21.99 35.77
N ALA A 155 11.96 -23.27 35.62
CA ALA A 155 11.67 -24.16 36.73
C ALA A 155 12.81 -24.12 37.77
N PRO A 156 12.51 -24.00 39.07
CA PRO A 156 13.53 -23.97 40.10
C PRO A 156 14.22 -25.34 40.18
N ALA A 157 15.54 -25.33 40.02
CA ALA A 157 16.40 -26.47 40.29
C ALA A 157 16.28 -26.86 41.78
N ALA A 158 15.84 -28.09 42.04
CA ALA A 158 15.89 -28.71 43.36
C ALA A 158 17.34 -29.11 43.70
N PRO A 159 17.82 -28.90 44.94
CA PRO A 159 19.17 -29.25 45.34
C PRO A 159 19.27 -30.69 45.89
N GLY A 160 20.37 -31.37 45.53
CA GLY A 160 21.04 -32.33 46.42
C GLY A 160 20.81 -33.82 46.17
N VAL A 161 21.68 -34.44 45.38
CA VAL A 161 22.10 -35.84 45.59
C VAL A 161 23.63 -35.90 45.63
N GLN A 162 24.16 -36.41 46.73
CA GLN A 162 25.59 -36.60 47.00
C GLN A 162 26.14 -37.81 46.22
N PRO A 163 27.46 -37.87 45.97
CA PRO A 163 28.08 -38.89 45.12
C PRO A 163 28.45 -40.15 45.92
N THR A 164 28.30 -41.31 45.31
CA THR A 164 28.95 -42.56 45.78
C THR A 164 29.96 -43.03 44.73
N GLU A 165 31.20 -43.15 45.20
CA GLU A 165 32.38 -43.68 44.50
C GLU A 165 32.19 -45.12 43.99
N GLY A 166 32.85 -45.43 42.88
CA GLY A 166 32.86 -46.77 42.30
C GLY A 166 33.67 -46.88 41.00
N GLU A 167 34.99 -46.70 41.13
CA GLU A 167 36.05 -47.53 40.51
C GLU A 167 36.21 -47.68 38.97
N ALA A 168 37.47 -47.49 38.57
CA ALA A 168 38.22 -48.03 37.42
C ALA A 168 38.15 -47.33 36.03
N ALA A 169 39.24 -46.61 35.74
CA ALA A 169 39.78 -46.28 34.41
C ALA A 169 40.45 -47.53 33.76
N PRO A 170 41.17 -47.46 32.60
CA PRO A 170 41.35 -46.39 31.61
C PRO A 170 41.25 -46.88 30.14
N LEU A 171 41.40 -45.98 29.14
CA LEU A 171 42.41 -46.04 28.05
C LEU A 171 42.02 -45.26 26.77
N GLN A 172 43.03 -44.49 26.30
CA GLN A 172 43.39 -44.13 24.92
C GLN A 172 42.70 -42.95 24.18
N GLU A 173 43.47 -41.85 24.10
CA GLU A 173 43.65 -41.08 22.85
C GLU A 173 44.45 -41.94 21.82
N PRO A 174 44.38 -41.73 20.49
CA PRO A 174 45.07 -40.58 19.87
C PRO A 174 44.38 -39.94 18.63
N SER A 175 44.60 -38.63 18.51
CA SER A 175 45.16 -37.90 17.35
C SER A 175 44.94 -38.41 15.91
N GLY A 176 44.50 -37.50 15.02
CA GLY A 176 45.15 -37.34 13.70
C GLY A 176 44.26 -37.09 12.47
N GLY A 177 44.65 -36.06 11.69
CA GLY A 177 44.45 -35.98 10.22
C GLY A 177 43.53 -34.84 9.73
N LYS A 178 43.99 -33.63 9.39
CA LYS A 178 44.73 -33.13 8.19
C LYS A 178 43.97 -33.11 6.85
N GLU A 179 44.01 -31.91 6.23
CA GLU A 179 44.17 -31.61 4.78
C GLU A 179 43.01 -32.06 3.84
N LYS A 180 42.61 -31.37 2.76
CA LYS A 180 43.23 -30.38 1.88
C LYS A 180 42.21 -29.91 0.83
N ASP A 181 42.53 -28.78 0.17
CA ASP A 181 42.25 -28.44 -1.24
C ASP A 181 40.76 -28.22 -1.65
N LYS A 182 40.40 -27.36 -2.62
CA LYS A 182 41.15 -26.84 -3.76
C LYS A 182 40.46 -25.60 -4.35
N ALA A 183 41.29 -24.81 -5.04
CA ALA A 183 40.98 -23.71 -5.92
C ALA A 183 39.87 -23.96 -6.96
N GLY A 184 39.09 -22.92 -7.24
CA GLY A 184 38.30 -22.75 -8.45
C GLY A 184 38.56 -21.35 -9.02
N LYS A 185 39.36 -21.33 -10.09
CA LYS A 185 39.75 -20.16 -10.88
C LYS A 185 39.04 -20.33 -12.21
N ASP A 186 38.15 -19.42 -12.59
CA ASP A 186 37.70 -19.33 -13.98
C ASP A 186 37.65 -17.87 -14.46
N LYS A 187 38.32 -17.70 -15.60
CA LYS A 187 38.38 -16.54 -16.48
C LYS A 187 37.21 -16.61 -17.45
N ALA A 188 36.62 -15.47 -17.79
CA ALA A 188 36.23 -15.02 -19.14
C ALA A 188 35.52 -13.65 -18.94
N GLY A 189 35.87 -12.53 -19.58
CA GLY A 189 36.42 -12.37 -20.92
C GLY A 189 35.27 -12.29 -21.92
N ALA A 190 34.69 -11.10 -22.12
CA ALA A 190 33.90 -10.77 -23.30
C ALA A 190 33.81 -9.26 -23.50
N ASP A 191 34.50 -8.80 -24.54
CA ASP A 191 34.30 -7.56 -25.28
C ASP A 191 32.83 -7.22 -25.55
N LYS A 192 32.52 -5.91 -25.55
CA LYS A 192 31.94 -5.28 -26.75
C LYS A 192 32.01 -3.75 -26.68
N GLU A 193 32.88 -3.25 -27.52
CA GLU A 193 32.92 -1.93 -28.12
C GLU A 193 31.79 -1.75 -29.16
N THR A 194 31.44 -0.49 -29.43
CA THR A 194 30.79 0.08 -30.64
C THR A 194 29.25 0.19 -30.73
N ALA A 195 28.78 1.44 -30.74
CA ALA A 195 27.91 2.11 -31.75
C ALA A 195 27.50 3.46 -31.11
N GLN A 196 28.01 4.62 -31.53
CA GLN A 196 27.59 5.41 -32.71
C GLN A 196 26.09 5.38 -32.98
#